data_AF-A0A6B1FYY6-F1
#
_entry.id   AF-A0A6B1FYY6-F1
#
_cell.length_a   1.000
_cell.length_b   1.000
_cell.length_c   1.000
_cell.angle_alpha   90.00
_cell.angle_beta   90.00
_cell.angle_gamma   90.00
#
_symmetry.space_group_name_H-M   'P 1'
#
loop_
_entity.id
_entity.type
_entity.pdbx_description
1 polymer ?
#
loop_
_entity_poly.entity_id
_entity_poly.type
_entity_poly.pdbx_seq_one_letter_code
_entity_poly.pdbx_strand_id
1 'polypeptide(L)'
;MAKKQLTGTLEEQCSFLYQLAQEKMEDGNYTGAVYALKEIVRHKPDYRDAAQLLEKARRHKKAQSFRLIISLAGAALFVGIGSTAGVPNDLWLFVLAFAGLLVGYVFANLIRSQATP
;
A
#
# COMPACT_ATOMS: atom_id res chain seq x y z
N MET A 1 19.32 -10.79 -4.51
CA MET A 1 19.84 -9.42 -4.73
C MET A 1 21.01 -9.19 -3.79
N ALA A 2 22.19 -8.83 -4.32
CA ALA A 2 23.38 -8.59 -3.52
C ALA A 2 23.12 -7.43 -2.54
N LYS A 3 23.25 -7.67 -1.23
CA LYS A 3 23.33 -6.60 -0.24
C LYS A 3 24.69 -5.94 -0.43
N LYS A 4 24.77 -4.97 -1.35
CA LYS A 4 25.94 -4.12 -1.51
C LYS A 4 26.11 -3.38 -0.19
N GLN A 5 27.07 -3.82 0.63
CA GLN A 5 27.36 -3.18 1.90
C GLN A 5 27.75 -1.74 1.57
N LEU A 6 27.01 -0.78 2.12
CA LEU A 6 27.27 0.63 1.93
C LEU A 6 28.48 1.03 2.78
N THR A 7 29.67 0.65 2.34
CA THR A 7 30.94 1.13 2.88
C THR A 7 31.16 2.56 2.37
N GLY A 8 30.54 3.52 3.05
CA GLY A 8 30.64 4.95 2.80
C GLY A 8 30.17 5.75 4.01
N THR A 9 30.44 7.05 4.01
CA THR A 9 29.97 8.00 5.03
C THR A 9 28.44 7.98 5.15
N LEU A 10 27.89 8.46 6.27
CA LEU A 10 26.44 8.57 6.46
C LEU A 10 25.78 9.41 5.35
N GLU A 11 26.50 10.41 4.83
CA GLU A 11 26.06 11.27 3.73
C GLU A 11 25.89 10.49 2.41
N GLU A 12 26.86 9.63 2.07
CA GLU A 12 26.84 8.79 0.87
C GLU A 12 25.74 7.72 0.97
N GLN A 13 25.55 7.15 2.16
CA GLN A 13 24.46 6.22 2.44
C GLN A 13 23.09 6.88 2.23
N CYS A 14 22.90 8.08 2.78
CA CYS A 14 21.66 8.83 2.59
C CYS A 14 21.44 9.21 1.12
N SER A 15 22.50 9.59 0.40
CA SER A 15 22.42 9.93 -1.04
C SER A 15 22.01 8.72 -1.88
N PHE A 16 22.63 7.56 -1.64
CA PHE A 16 22.27 6.32 -2.33
C PHE A 16 20.82 5.91 -2.05
N LEU A 17 20.42 5.91 -0.77
CA LEU A 17 19.04 5.58 -0.39
C LEU A 17 18.03 6.56 -0.97
N TYR A 18 18.41 7.84 -1.11
CA TYR A 18 17.57 8.88 -1.69
C TYR A 18 17.33 8.63 -3.18
N GLN A 19 18.40 8.33 -3.94
CA GLN A 19 18.29 7.97 -5.36
C GLN A 19 17.48 6.68 -5.55
N LEU A 20 17.76 5.65 -4.75
CA LEU A 20 17.01 4.40 -4.77
C LEU A 20 15.53 4.62 -4.49
N ALA A 21 15.20 5.49 -3.54
CA ALA A 21 13.81 5.82 -3.25
C ALA A 21 13.11 6.51 -4.42
N GLN A 22 13.79 7.44 -5.10
CA GLN A 22 13.25 8.11 -6.28
C GLN A 22 12.97 7.12 -7.41
N GLU A 23 13.94 6.26 -7.75
CA GLU A 23 13.77 5.19 -8.74
C GLU A 23 12.59 4.29 -8.38
N LYS A 24 12.47 3.88 -7.11
CA LYS A 24 11.35 3.05 -6.65
C LYS A 24 10.01 3.78 -6.69
N MET A 25 9.98 5.11 -6.54
CA MET A 25 8.76 5.90 -6.71
C MET A 25 8.37 6.02 -8.19
N GLU A 26 9.34 6.17 -9.09
CA GLU A 26 9.12 6.18 -10.55
C GLU A 26 8.61 4.83 -11.05
N ASP A 27 9.15 3.73 -10.52
CA ASP A 27 8.70 2.36 -10.78
C ASP A 27 7.29 2.06 -10.20
N GLY A 28 6.69 2.99 -9.44
CA GLY A 28 5.46 2.75 -8.68
C GLY A 28 5.61 1.79 -7.49
N ASN A 29 6.84 1.36 -7.17
CA ASN A 29 7.17 0.57 -5.98
C ASN A 29 7.27 1.44 -4.73
N TYR A 30 6.15 2.02 -4.32
CA TYR A 30 6.06 2.88 -3.13
C TYR A 30 6.42 2.17 -1.83
N THR A 31 6.31 0.84 -1.78
CA THR A 31 6.74 0.07 -0.60
C THR A 31 8.25 0.12 -0.44
N GLY A 32 9.01 -0.15 -1.51
CA GLY A 32 10.48 -0.04 -1.51
C GLY A 32 10.95 1.39 -1.19
N ALA A 33 10.31 2.39 -1.80
CA ALA A 33 10.61 3.80 -1.55
C ALA A 33 10.40 4.18 -0.07
N VAL A 34 9.29 3.77 0.55
CA VAL A 34 9.03 4.03 1.97
C VAL A 34 10.10 3.40 2.87
N TYR A 35 10.60 2.20 2.55
CA TYR A 35 11.67 1.58 3.33
C TYR A 35 12.98 2.38 3.22
N ALA A 36 13.39 2.77 2.01
CA ALA A 36 14.60 3.55 1.80
C ALA A 36 14.53 4.93 2.48
N LEU A 37 13.43 5.67 2.29
CA LEU A 37 13.23 7.00 2.88
C LEU A 37 13.12 6.96 4.41
N LYS A 38 12.51 5.91 4.97
CA LYS A 38 12.42 5.74 6.43
C LYS A 38 13.81 5.56 7.05
N GLU A 39 14.71 4.87 6.36
CA GLU A 39 16.08 4.68 6.83
C GLU A 39 16.86 6.01 6.83
N ILE A 40 16.69 6.84 5.80
CA ILE A 40 17.27 8.19 5.75
C ILE A 40 16.75 9.03 6.91
N VAL A 41 15.43 9.17 7.05
CA VAL A 41 14.82 10.02 8.08
C VAL A 41 15.16 9.56 9.50
N ARG A 42 15.42 8.25 9.70
CA ARG A 42 15.83 7.70 10.98
C ARG A 42 17.22 8.19 11.41
N HIS A 43 18.15 8.32 10.47
CA HIS A 43 19.54 8.71 10.78
C HIS A 43 19.80 10.20 10.55
N LYS A 44 19.11 10.82 9.59
CA LYS A 44 19.24 12.23 9.24
C LYS A 44 17.86 12.81 8.85
N PRO A 45 17.05 13.23 9.84
CA PRO A 45 15.69 13.71 9.61
C PRO A 45 15.62 14.96 8.71
N ASP A 46 16.64 15.81 8.74
CA ASP A 46 16.76 17.02 7.93
C ASP A 46 17.48 16.78 6.58
N TYR A 47 17.61 15.52 6.15
CA TYR A 47 18.23 15.21 4.87
C TYR A 47 17.33 15.61 3.70
N ARG A 48 17.60 16.79 3.11
CA ARG A 48 16.89 17.32 1.95
C ARG A 48 15.36 17.34 2.19
N ASP A 49 14.59 16.84 1.24
CA ASP A 49 13.14 16.66 1.29
C ASP A 49 12.73 15.21 1.63
N ALA A 50 13.63 14.39 2.18
CA ALA A 50 13.36 12.96 2.42
C ALA A 50 12.13 12.72 3.32
N ALA A 51 11.90 13.58 4.32
CA ALA A 51 10.70 13.52 5.16
C ALA A 51 9.40 13.77 4.36
N GLN A 52 9.43 14.75 3.44
CA GLN A 52 8.29 15.06 2.57
C GLN A 52 8.05 13.95 1.55
N LEU A 53 9.12 13.43 0.95
CA LEU A 53 9.03 12.28 0.04
C LEU A 53 8.51 11.03 0.75
N LEU A 54 8.92 10.79 2.01
CA LEU A 54 8.41 9.68 2.81
C LEU A 54 6.89 9.78 3.00
N GLU A 55 6.38 10.99 3.28
CA GLU A 55 4.95 11.20 3.41
C GLU A 55 4.22 10.98 2.09
N LYS A 56 4.74 11.52 0.98
CA LYS A 56 4.20 11.27 -0.37
C LYS A 56 4.15 9.77 -0.68
N ALA A 57 5.27 9.05 -0.52
CA ALA A 57 5.34 7.61 -0.77
C ALA A 57 4.37 6.82 0.13
N ARG A 58 4.19 7.22 1.41
CA ARG A 58 3.19 6.62 2.31
C ARG A 58 1.77 6.84 1.84
N ARG A 59 1.41 8.03 1.35
CA ARG A 59 0.07 8.33 0.80
C ARG A 59 -0.22 7.43 -0.41
N HIS A 60 0.73 7.31 -1.34
CA HIS A 60 0.59 6.42 -2.50
C HIS A 60 0.49 4.94 -2.12
N LYS A 61 1.34 4.46 -1.19
CA LYS A 61 1.26 3.09 -0.68
C LYS A 61 -0.10 2.79 -0.04
N LYS A 62 -0.60 3.70 0.80
CA LYS A 62 -1.92 3.54 1.44
C LYS A 62 -3.03 3.45 0.39
N ALA A 63 -3.00 4.29 -0.63
CA ALA A 63 -3.99 4.26 -1.72
C ALA A 63 -3.98 2.93 -2.49
N GLN A 64 -2.80 2.32 -2.68
CA GLN A 64 -2.69 1.01 -3.33
C GLN A 64 -3.26 -0.11 -2.46
N SER A 65 -2.93 -0.14 -1.16
CA SER A 65 -3.41 -1.21 -0.26
C SER A 65 -4.90 -1.08 0.11
N PHE A 66 -5.44 0.14 0.13
CA PHE A 66 -6.84 0.40 0.51
C PHE A 66 -7.85 -0.38 -0.35
N ARG A 67 -7.59 -0.49 -1.65
CA ARG A 67 -8.47 -1.21 -2.59
C ARG A 67 -8.65 -2.67 -2.23
N LEU A 68 -7.54 -3.35 -1.94
CA LEU A 68 -7.55 -4.77 -1.59
C LEU A 68 -8.22 -5.03 -0.24
N ILE A 69 -7.99 -4.13 0.73
CA ILE A 69 -8.57 -4.26 2.07
C ILE A 69 -10.10 -4.09 2.01
N ILE A 70 -10.61 -3.12 1.25
CA ILE A 70 -12.06 -2.93 1.13
C ILE A 70 -12.71 -4.07 0.37
N SER A 71 -12.11 -4.56 -0.73
CA SER A 71 -12.67 -5.71 -1.45
C SER A 71 -12.72 -6.95 -0.55
N LEU A 72 -11.68 -7.18 0.25
CA LEU A 72 -11.65 -8.30 1.18
C LEU A 72 -12.68 -8.13 2.32
N ALA A 73 -12.83 -6.92 2.86
CA ALA A 73 -13.85 -6.62 3.86
C ALA A 73 -15.28 -6.82 3.32
N GLY A 74 -15.54 -6.39 2.08
CA GLY A 74 -16.82 -6.64 1.40
C GLY A 74 -17.13 -8.13 1.26
N ALA A 75 -16.14 -8.93 0.85
CA ALA A 75 -16.28 -10.38 0.77
C ALA A 75 -16.57 -11.01 2.14
N ALA A 76 -15.83 -10.62 3.18
CA ALA A 76 -16.02 -11.13 4.54
C ALA A 76 -17.41 -10.77 5.10
N LEU A 77 -17.90 -9.56 4.87
CA LEU A 77 -19.24 -9.11 5.27
C LEU A 77 -20.34 -9.95 4.62
N PHE A 78 -20.26 -10.15 3.30
CA PHE A 78 -21.27 -10.92 2.57
C PHE A 78 -21.30 -12.40 2.98
N VAL A 79 -20.12 -13.00 3.22
CA VAL A 79 -20.05 -14.37 3.74
C VAL A 79 -20.62 -14.47 5.16
N GLY A 80 -20.31 -13.50 6.04
CA GLY A 80 -20.86 -13.47 7.40
C GLY A 80 -22.38 -13.29 7.45
N ILE A 81 -22.94 -12.49 6.54
CA ILE A 81 -24.39 -12.36 6.39
C ILE A 81 -25.00 -13.66 5.85
N GLY A 82 -24.39 -14.27 4.83
CA GLY A 82 -24.86 -15.52 4.26
C GLY A 82 -24.85 -16.69 5.25
N SER A 83 -23.81 -16.79 6.08
CA SER A 83 -23.72 -17.85 7.09
C SER A 83 -24.75 -17.67 8.21
N THR A 84 -24.97 -16.45 8.68
CA THR A 84 -25.97 -16.17 9.73
C THR A 84 -27.41 -16.25 9.21
N ALA A 85 -27.64 -16.01 7.91
CA ALA A 85 -28.95 -16.18 7.26
C ALA A 85 -29.29 -17.65 6.93
N GLY A 86 -28.41 -18.60 7.27
CA GLY A 86 -28.66 -20.03 7.07
C GLY A 86 -28.60 -20.47 5.61
N VAL A 87 -27.75 -19.84 4.79
CA VAL A 87 -27.57 -20.22 3.38
C VAL A 87 -27.23 -21.72 3.29
N PRO A 88 -28.03 -22.52 2.57
CA PRO A 88 -28.03 -23.98 2.72
C PRO A 88 -26.88 -24.70 2.01
N ASN A 89 -26.08 -23.99 1.23
CA ASN A 89 -25.01 -24.59 0.42
C ASN A 89 -23.76 -23.71 0.40
N ASP A 90 -22.59 -24.33 0.61
CA ASP A 90 -21.29 -23.66 0.58
C ASP A 90 -21.01 -22.98 -0.76
N LEU A 91 -21.55 -23.54 -1.86
CA LEU A 91 -21.45 -22.93 -3.19
C LEU A 91 -22.02 -21.50 -3.22
N TRP A 92 -23.11 -21.25 -2.49
CA TRP A 92 -23.73 -19.93 -2.40
C TRP A 92 -22.92 -18.96 -1.55
N LEU A 93 -22.20 -19.45 -0.53
CA LEU A 93 -21.26 -18.63 0.24
C LEU A 93 -20.10 -18.13 -0.64
N PHE A 94 -19.60 -18.96 -1.56
CA PHE A 94 -18.59 -18.53 -2.54
C PHE A 94 -19.12 -17.46 -3.49
N VAL A 95 -20.38 -17.59 -3.95
CA VAL A 95 -21.03 -16.57 -4.78
C VAL A 95 -21.19 -15.25 -4.02
N LEU A 96 -21.60 -15.31 -2.75
CA LEU A 96 -21.71 -14.13 -1.88
C LEU A 96 -20.34 -13.49 -1.62
N ALA A 97 -19.30 -14.29 -1.38
CA ALA A 97 -17.93 -13.80 -1.23
C ALA A 97 -17.47 -13.03 -2.48
N PHE A 98 -17.74 -13.59 -3.66
CA PHE A 98 -17.38 -12.96 -4.93
C PHE A 98 -18.17 -11.66 -5.17
N ALA A 99 -19.47 -11.66 -4.88
CA ALA A 99 -20.30 -10.46 -4.93
C ALA A 99 -19.80 -9.37 -3.98
N GLY A 100 -19.46 -9.73 -2.74
CA GLY A 100 -18.87 -8.81 -1.76
C GLY A 100 -17.53 -8.23 -2.19
N LEU A 101 -16.69 -9.04 -2.86
CA LEU A 101 -15.41 -8.58 -3.43
C LEU A 101 -15.64 -7.50 -4.50
N LEU A 102 -16.58 -7.75 -5.42
CA LEU A 102 -16.93 -6.81 -6.49
C LEU A 102 -17.51 -5.50 -5.93
N VAL A 103 -18.44 -5.60 -4.99
CA VAL A 103 -19.04 -4.42 -4.32
C VAL A 103 -17.96 -3.61 -3.61
N GLY A 104 -17.08 -4.27 -2.85
CA GLY A 104 -15.98 -3.59 -2.16
C GLY A 104 -15.00 -2.94 -3.14
N TYR A 105 -14.68 -3.59 -4.26
CA TYR A 105 -13.81 -3.01 -5.29
C TYR A 105 -14.42 -1.75 -5.93
N VAL A 106 -15.70 -1.81 -6.33
CA VAL A 106 -16.41 -0.66 -6.91
C VAL A 106 -16.48 0.48 -5.91
N PHE A 107 -16.82 0.18 -4.65
CA PHE A 107 -16.89 1.17 -3.59
C PHE A 107 -15.53 1.85 -3.31
N ALA A 108 -14.44 1.07 -3.25
CA ALA A 108 -13.08 1.61 -3.12
C ALA A 108 -12.68 2.49 -4.31
N ASN A 109 -13.15 2.18 -5.51
CA ASN A 109 -12.89 2.98 -6.71
C ASN A 109 -13.65 4.31 -6.69
N LEU A 110 -14.91 4.32 -6.23
CA LEU A 110 -15.71 5.54 -6.10
C LEU A 110 -15.13 6.51 -5.08
N ILE A 111 -14.71 6.01 -3.91
CA ILE A 111 -14.05 6.85 -2.88
C ILE A 111 -12.77 7.47 -3.44
N ARG A 112 -11.98 6.69 -4.20
CA ARG A 112 -10.78 7.23 -4.85
C ARG A 112 -11.10 8.34 -5.85
N SER A 113 -12.16 8.17 -6.66
CA SER A 113 -12.57 9.17 -7.65
C SER A 113 -12.90 10.53 -7.05
N GLN A 114 -13.36 10.58 -5.79
CA GLN A 114 -13.66 11.84 -5.09
C GLN A 114 -12.47 12.42 -4.32
N ALA A 115 -11.42 11.62 -4.09
CA ALA A 115 -10.23 12.02 -3.33
C ALA A 115 -9.11 12.61 -4.19
N THR A 116 -9.26 12.63 -5.51
CA THR A 116 -8.36 13.31 -6.47
C THR A 116 -9.11 14.46 -7.13
N PRO A 117 -8.81 15.73 -6.79
CA PRO A 117 -9.17 16.88 -7.63
C PRO A 117 -8.36 16.90 -8.92
#